data_AF-C5FX33-F1
#
_entry.id   AF-C5FX33-F1
#
_cell.length_a   1.000
_cell.length_b   1.000
_cell.length_c   1.000
_cell.angle_alpha   90.00
_cell.angle_beta   90.00
_cell.angle_gamma   90.00
#
_symmetry.space_group_name_H-M   'P 1'
#
loop_
_entity.id
_entity.type
_entity.pdbx_description
1 polymer ?
#
loop_
_entity_poly.entity_id
_entity_poly.type
_entity_poly.pdbx_seq_one_letter_code
_entity_poly.pdbx_strand_id
1 'polypeptide(L)'
;MFLARRAVAPARRALVQRQQPRRSDSHSAHHEPVNEHLGRGFYISVASIPIGLALYKYSTSDASSKPWLTDVIEAFTASEAVLERNNALHTRAIEQAAADRHLFHSQNPPLTIDLAFPELFNTGSPINMSPGNSAGDLSTVVAHYEKRRADMEEARLGRMKDGKV
;
A
#
# COMPACT_ATOMS: atom_id res chain seq x y z
N MET A 1 17.69 -20.94 -46.50
CA MET A 1 16.89 -19.97 -47.27
C MET A 1 16.88 -18.63 -46.55
N PHE A 2 17.29 -17.60 -47.29
CA PHE A 2 17.11 -16.15 -47.15
C PHE A 2 17.50 -15.37 -45.87
N LEU A 3 18.35 -14.37 -46.18
CA LEU A 3 18.94 -13.29 -45.41
C LEU A 3 17.96 -12.42 -44.62
N ALA A 4 18.51 -11.87 -43.52
CA ALA A 4 17.98 -10.78 -42.71
C ALA A 4 17.45 -9.59 -43.53
N ARG A 5 16.35 -8.99 -43.04
CA ARG A 5 15.98 -7.60 -43.35
C ARG A 5 15.69 -6.87 -42.04
N ARG A 6 16.71 -6.21 -41.50
CA ARG A 6 16.54 -5.10 -40.55
C ARG A 6 16.03 -3.90 -41.34
N ALA A 7 14.82 -3.45 -41.07
CA ALA A 7 14.31 -2.18 -41.58
C ALA A 7 14.91 -1.05 -40.72
N VAL A 8 15.80 -0.25 -41.32
CA VAL A 8 16.25 1.04 -40.78
C VAL A 8 15.34 2.10 -41.37
N ALA A 9 14.50 2.72 -40.55
CA ALA A 9 13.71 3.87 -40.98
C ALA A 9 14.64 5.09 -41.16
N PRO A 10 14.56 5.83 -42.28
CA PRO A 10 15.35 7.04 -42.46
C PRO A 10 14.80 8.20 -41.61
N ALA A 11 15.38 8.39 -40.43
CA ALA A 11 15.23 9.59 -39.61
C ALA A 11 15.98 10.78 -40.21
N ARG A 12 15.58 11.28 -41.40
CA ARG A 12 16.16 12.49 -42.02
C ARG A 12 15.18 13.20 -42.95
N ARG A 13 14.08 13.79 -42.43
CA ARG A 13 13.30 14.79 -43.20
C ARG A 13 12.29 15.63 -42.40
N ALA A 14 12.51 15.85 -41.10
CA ALA A 14 11.64 16.69 -40.27
C ALA A 14 12.38 17.85 -39.56
N LEU A 15 13.52 18.31 -40.10
CA LEU A 15 14.36 19.35 -39.47
C LEU A 15 14.65 20.56 -40.40
N VAL A 16 13.80 20.82 -41.40
CA VAL A 16 14.01 21.96 -42.33
C VAL A 16 12.76 22.83 -42.48
N GLN A 17 11.96 23.00 -41.42
CA GLN A 17 10.86 23.95 -41.47
C GLN A 17 10.84 24.88 -40.25
N ARG A 18 11.14 26.14 -40.55
CA ARG A 18 10.87 27.38 -39.80
C ARG A 18 11.90 27.80 -38.74
N GLN A 19 13.12 28.10 -39.21
CA GLN A 19 13.83 29.25 -38.64
C GLN A 19 13.24 30.53 -39.26
N GLN A 20 12.27 31.13 -38.58
CA GLN A 20 11.97 32.55 -38.82
C GLN A 20 12.99 33.37 -38.03
N PRO A 21 13.70 34.33 -38.65
CA PRO A 21 14.51 35.27 -37.89
C PRO A 21 13.56 36.15 -37.07
N ARG A 22 13.56 35.96 -35.74
CA ARG A 22 12.95 36.93 -34.82
C ARG A 22 13.77 38.21 -34.95
N ARG A 23 13.18 39.20 -35.62
CA ARG A 23 13.64 40.59 -35.53
C ARG A 23 13.57 40.99 -34.06
N SER A 24 14.69 41.47 -33.52
CA SER A 24 14.75 42.15 -32.24
C SER A 24 13.93 43.44 -32.36
N ASP A 25 12.70 43.40 -31.87
CA ASP A 25 11.86 44.58 -31.71
C ASP A 25 12.41 45.40 -30.55
N SER A 26 13.05 46.52 -30.87
CA SER A 26 13.51 47.50 -29.89
C SER A 26 12.32 48.39 -29.49
N HIS A 27 11.57 47.98 -28.47
CA HIS A 27 10.59 48.84 -27.81
C HIS A 27 10.78 48.78 -26.30
N SER A 28 11.37 49.85 -25.76
CA SER A 28 11.33 50.20 -24.34
C SER A 28 9.88 50.43 -23.92
N ALA A 29 9.28 49.42 -23.30
CA ALA A 29 8.03 49.56 -22.56
C ALA A 29 8.27 49.00 -21.15
N HIS A 30 8.09 49.86 -20.14
CA HIS A 30 8.26 49.54 -18.73
C HIS A 30 7.32 48.41 -18.31
N HIS A 31 7.82 47.18 -18.26
CA HIS A 31 7.14 46.06 -17.63
C HIS A 31 7.46 46.02 -16.14
N GLU A 32 6.40 45.91 -15.33
CA GLU A 32 6.42 45.55 -13.92
C GLU A 32 7.33 44.33 -13.68
N PRO A 33 8.12 44.27 -12.59
CA PRO A 33 9.10 43.20 -12.39
C PRO A 33 8.40 41.85 -12.22
N VAL A 34 8.29 41.12 -13.32
CA VAL A 34 7.87 39.71 -13.32
C VAL A 34 9.03 38.90 -12.77
N ASN A 35 8.78 38.09 -11.74
CA ASN A 35 9.76 37.15 -11.22
C ASN A 35 10.10 36.11 -12.29
N GLU A 36 11.12 36.37 -13.11
CA GLU A 36 11.60 35.41 -14.08
C GLU A 36 12.19 34.21 -13.35
N HIS A 37 11.58 33.04 -13.55
CA HIS A 37 12.08 31.81 -12.95
C HIS A 37 13.35 31.40 -13.69
N LEU A 38 14.37 30.95 -12.94
CA LEU A 38 15.59 30.39 -13.53
C LEU A 38 15.22 29.38 -14.62
N GLY A 39 15.76 29.55 -15.83
CA GLY A 39 15.38 28.74 -16.98
C GLY A 39 15.63 27.24 -16.75
N ARG A 40 14.92 26.37 -17.47
CA ARG A 40 15.07 24.90 -17.35
C ARG A 40 16.53 24.44 -17.45
N GLY A 41 17.33 25.10 -18.29
CA GLY A 41 18.76 24.81 -18.45
C GLY A 41 19.59 24.99 -17.17
N PHE A 42 19.22 25.97 -16.33
CA PHE A 42 19.87 26.19 -15.03
C PHE A 42 19.63 25.00 -14.09
N TYR A 43 18.40 24.49 -14.02
CA TYR A 43 18.13 23.32 -13.18
C TYR A 43 18.83 22.06 -13.70
N ILE A 44 18.94 21.91 -15.02
CA ILE A 44 19.67 20.79 -15.63
C ILE A 44 21.17 20.87 -15.29
N SER A 45 21.78 22.06 -15.35
CA SER A 45 23.20 22.22 -15.02
C SER A 45 23.48 22.05 -13.52
N VAL A 46 22.58 22.54 -12.65
CA VAL A 46 22.69 22.30 -11.21
C VAL A 46 22.52 20.82 -10.87
N ALA A 47 21.59 20.13 -11.53
CA ALA A 47 21.37 18.70 -11.34
C ALA A 47 22.51 17.82 -11.90
N SER A 48 23.20 18.27 -12.96
CA SER A 48 24.26 17.47 -13.57
C SER A 48 25.49 17.31 -12.67
N ILE A 49 25.76 18.27 -11.79
CA ILE A 49 26.90 18.23 -10.84
C ILE A 49 26.79 17.03 -9.88
N PRO A 50 25.72 16.87 -9.07
CA PRO A 50 25.60 15.73 -8.17
C PRO A 50 25.46 14.41 -8.93
N ILE A 51 24.81 14.40 -10.10
CA ILE A 51 24.70 13.20 -10.95
C ILE A 51 26.09 12.75 -11.43
N GLY A 52 26.91 13.68 -11.90
CA GLY A 52 28.28 13.40 -12.34
C GLY A 52 29.16 12.88 -11.21
N LEU A 53 29.04 13.47 -10.00
CA LEU A 53 29.74 12.98 -8.81
C LEU A 53 29.29 11.57 -8.42
N ALA A 54 27.98 11.30 -8.42
CA ALA A 54 27.45 9.97 -8.11
C ALA A 54 27.97 8.91 -9.10
N LEU A 55 27.99 9.25 -10.40
CA LEU A 55 28.51 8.36 -11.45
C LEU A 55 30.02 8.14 -11.33
N TYR A 56 30.78 9.18 -11.00
CA TYR A 56 32.23 9.09 -10.76
C TYR A 56 32.54 8.18 -9.55
N LYS A 57 31.83 8.37 -8.44
CA LYS A 57 31.98 7.52 -7.25
C LYS A 57 31.59 6.07 -7.52
N TYR A 58 30.58 5.84 -8.36
CA TYR A 58 30.22 4.50 -8.81
C TYR A 58 31.32 3.89 -9.69
N SER A 59 31.85 4.64 -10.65
CA SER A 59 32.91 4.17 -11.57
C SER A 59 34.26 3.91 -10.88
N THR A 60 34.54 4.60 -9.77
CA THR A 60 35.80 4.46 -9.02
C THR A 60 35.63 3.50 -7.83
N SER A 61 34.47 2.84 -7.70
CA SER A 61 34.27 1.85 -6.65
C SER A 61 35.14 0.62 -6.90
N ASP A 62 35.75 0.11 -5.83
CA ASP A 62 36.69 -1.00 -5.92
C ASP A 62 35.93 -2.30 -6.22
N ALA A 63 36.46 -3.11 -7.13
CA ALA A 63 35.79 -4.34 -7.60
C ALA A 63 35.65 -5.41 -6.50
N SER A 64 36.46 -5.31 -5.44
CA SER A 64 36.41 -6.20 -4.28
C SER A 64 35.34 -5.80 -3.25
N SER A 65 34.88 -4.55 -3.31
CA SER A 65 33.97 -3.96 -2.33
C SER A 65 32.57 -3.77 -2.91
N LYS A 66 31.55 -3.90 -2.07
CA LYS A 66 30.16 -3.66 -2.48
C LYS A 66 29.98 -2.17 -2.81
N PRO A 67 29.40 -1.81 -3.98
CA PRO A 67 29.16 -0.41 -4.30
C PRO A 67 28.17 0.23 -3.31
N TRP A 68 28.42 1.48 -2.94
CA TRP A 68 27.54 2.24 -2.03
C TRP A 68 26.07 2.27 -2.47
N LEU A 69 25.82 2.28 -3.79
CA LEU A 69 24.48 2.27 -4.35
C LEU A 69 23.76 0.95 -4.05
N THR A 70 24.49 -0.17 -4.07
CA THR A 70 23.96 -1.49 -3.75
C THR A 70 23.62 -1.60 -2.27
N ASP A 71 24.39 -0.98 -1.38
CA ASP A 71 24.08 -0.95 0.07
C ASP A 71 22.82 -0.13 0.35
N VAL A 72 22.63 1.00 -0.34
CA VAL A 72 21.39 1.79 -0.23
C VAL A 72 20.20 1.00 -0.75
N ILE A 73 20.33 0.33 -1.91
CA ILE A 73 19.27 -0.52 -2.44
C ILE A 73 18.92 -1.61 -1.44
N GLU A 74 19.92 -2.34 -0.93
CA GLU A 74 19.71 -3.40 0.05
C GLU A 74 19.08 -2.92 1.35
N ALA A 75 19.41 -1.71 1.82
CA ALA A 75 18.78 -1.12 3.00
C ALA A 75 17.26 -0.88 2.82
N PHE A 76 16.81 -0.63 1.58
CA PHE A 76 15.40 -0.40 1.26
C PHE A 76 14.69 -1.62 0.68
N THR A 77 15.41 -2.65 0.25
CA THR A 77 14.82 -3.89 -0.28
C THR A 77 14.88 -4.99 0.77
N ALA A 78 13.76 -5.69 1.00
CA ALA A 78 13.77 -6.86 1.85
C ALA A 78 14.72 -7.93 1.30
N SER A 79 15.57 -8.51 2.16
CA SER A 79 16.44 -9.61 1.78
C SER A 79 15.63 -10.81 1.27
N GLU A 80 16.15 -11.50 0.25
CA GLU A 80 15.50 -12.68 -0.33
C GLU A 80 15.16 -13.74 0.73
N ALA A 81 16.03 -13.95 1.72
CA ALA A 81 15.81 -14.88 2.82
C ALA A 81 14.56 -14.54 3.68
N VAL A 82 14.30 -13.25 3.90
CA VAL A 82 13.10 -12.80 4.64
C VAL A 82 11.85 -13.01 3.81
N LEU A 83 11.91 -12.72 2.50
CA LEU A 83 10.79 -12.96 1.59
C LEU A 83 10.49 -14.45 1.47
N GLU A 84 11.52 -15.30 1.34
CA GLU A 84 11.40 -16.75 1.32
C GLU A 84 10.77 -17.28 2.61
N ARG A 85 11.25 -16.82 3.77
CA ARG A 85 10.68 -17.18 5.08
C ARG A 85 9.19 -16.80 5.17
N ASN A 86 8.83 -15.59 4.76
CA ASN A 86 7.45 -15.13 4.80
C ASN A 86 6.56 -15.92 3.84
N ASN A 87 7.04 -16.21 2.63
CA ASN A 87 6.35 -17.05 1.67
C ASN A 87 6.14 -18.46 2.20
N ALA A 88 7.17 -19.06 2.82
CA ALA A 88 7.06 -20.39 3.44
C ALA A 88 6.03 -20.41 4.57
N LEU A 89 5.99 -19.38 5.42
CA LEU A 89 4.96 -19.26 6.46
C LEU A 89 3.56 -19.13 5.87
N HIS A 90 3.39 -18.31 4.83
CA HIS A 90 2.11 -18.12 4.17
C HIS A 90 1.61 -19.39 3.49
N THR A 91 2.48 -20.12 2.79
CA THR A 91 2.15 -21.42 2.19
C THR A 91 1.71 -22.43 3.23
N ARG A 92 2.46 -22.56 4.35
CA ARG A 92 2.08 -23.45 5.45
C ARG A 92 0.73 -23.09 6.06
N ALA A 93 0.45 -21.80 6.24
CA ALA A 93 -0.83 -21.34 6.77
C ALA A 93 -1.99 -21.70 5.83
N ILE A 94 -1.80 -21.56 4.51
CA ILE A 94 -2.79 -21.97 3.51
C ILE A 94 -2.99 -23.49 3.51
N GLU A 95 -1.90 -24.26 3.55
CA GLU A 95 -1.97 -25.73 3.60
C GLU A 95 -2.74 -26.21 4.83
N GLN A 96 -2.46 -25.63 6.00
CA GLN A 96 -3.20 -25.92 7.21
C GLN A 96 -4.68 -25.52 7.10
N ALA A 97 -4.98 -24.32 6.60
CA ALA A 97 -6.35 -23.89 6.40
C ALA A 97 -7.12 -24.78 5.39
N ALA A 98 -6.44 -25.29 4.37
CA ALA A 98 -7.02 -26.24 3.42
C ALA A 98 -7.31 -27.60 4.07
N ALA A 99 -6.39 -28.10 4.91
CA ALA A 99 -6.60 -29.32 5.69
C ALA A 99 -7.79 -29.18 6.65
N ASP A 100 -7.87 -28.06 7.38
CA ASP A 100 -8.97 -27.76 8.28
C ASP A 100 -10.29 -27.64 7.52
N ARG A 101 -10.30 -26.96 6.37
CA ARG A 101 -11.48 -26.88 5.50
C ARG A 101 -11.95 -28.26 5.04
N HIS A 102 -11.04 -29.18 4.76
CA HIS A 102 -11.41 -30.55 4.40
C HIS A 102 -12.04 -31.29 5.59
N LEU A 103 -11.49 -31.11 6.80
CA LEU A 103 -12.02 -31.72 8.02
C LEU A 103 -13.41 -31.17 8.39
N PHE A 104 -13.63 -29.89 8.19
CA PHE A 104 -14.89 -29.21 8.52
C PHE A 104 -15.83 -29.01 7.31
N HIS A 105 -15.57 -29.67 6.18
CA HIS A 105 -16.33 -29.44 4.94
C HIS A 105 -17.83 -29.71 5.09
N SER A 106 -18.20 -30.68 5.95
CA SER A 106 -19.59 -31.05 6.24
C SER A 106 -20.21 -30.27 7.40
N GLN A 107 -19.43 -29.46 8.12
CA GLN A 107 -19.95 -28.63 9.20
C GLN A 107 -20.46 -27.31 8.61
N ASN A 108 -21.76 -27.05 8.77
CA ASN A 108 -22.29 -25.72 8.50
C ASN A 108 -21.66 -24.76 9.50
N PRO A 109 -20.92 -23.72 9.05
CA PRO A 109 -20.40 -22.74 9.97
C PRO A 109 -21.58 -22.12 10.74
N PRO A 110 -21.46 -21.93 12.07
CA PRO A 110 -22.51 -21.27 12.81
C PRO A 110 -22.70 -19.87 12.22
N LEU A 111 -23.93 -19.55 11.80
CA LEU A 111 -24.27 -18.22 11.26
C LEU A 111 -24.05 -17.10 12.29
N THR A 112 -23.88 -17.46 13.57
CA THR A 112 -23.73 -16.56 14.70
C THR A 112 -22.41 -16.84 15.41
N ILE A 113 -21.54 -15.83 15.48
CA ILE A 113 -20.31 -15.87 16.28
C ILE A 113 -20.65 -15.26 17.65
N ASP A 114 -20.58 -16.07 18.71
CA ASP A 114 -20.72 -15.55 20.08
C ASP A 114 -19.46 -14.75 20.43
N LEU A 115 -19.63 -13.47 20.74
CA LEU A 115 -18.55 -12.59 21.16
C LEU A 115 -18.22 -12.82 22.64
N ALA A 116 -16.94 -12.72 23.00
CA ALA A 116 -16.50 -12.86 24.40
C ALA A 116 -17.05 -11.74 25.30
N PHE A 117 -17.28 -10.55 24.74
CA PHE A 117 -17.87 -9.41 25.43
C PHE A 117 -18.58 -8.49 24.42
N PRO A 118 -19.64 -7.78 24.84
CA PRO A 118 -20.45 -6.95 23.93
C PRO A 118 -19.73 -5.69 23.43
N GLU A 119 -18.75 -5.18 24.16
CA GLU A 119 -18.03 -3.94 23.79
C GLU A 119 -17.20 -4.06 22.51
N LEU A 120 -16.97 -5.29 22.00
CA LEU A 120 -16.24 -5.51 20.75
C LEU A 120 -16.97 -4.91 19.54
N PHE A 121 -18.30 -4.73 19.59
CA PHE A 121 -19.03 -4.02 18.54
C PHE A 121 -18.63 -2.54 18.43
N ASN A 122 -18.06 -1.98 19.50
CA ASN A 122 -17.61 -0.59 19.57
C ASN A 122 -16.08 -0.46 19.49
N THR A 123 -15.35 -1.57 19.32
CA THR A 123 -13.90 -1.51 19.12
C THR A 123 -13.59 -1.20 17.66
N GLY A 124 -13.24 0.06 17.39
CA GLY A 124 -12.87 0.52 16.06
C GLY A 124 -12.69 2.03 16.03
N SER A 125 -12.05 2.53 14.98
CA SER A 125 -12.03 3.97 14.74
C SER A 125 -13.44 4.40 14.29
N PRO A 126 -14.05 5.43 14.90
CA PRO A 126 -15.36 5.96 14.50
C PRO A 126 -15.22 6.75 13.20
N ILE A 127 -14.85 6.08 12.12
CA ILE A 127 -14.79 6.66 10.79
C ILE A 127 -16.22 6.62 10.23
N ASN A 128 -16.75 7.75 9.77
CA ASN A 128 -18.07 7.87 9.14
C ASN A 128 -19.30 7.67 10.07
N MET A 129 -19.19 8.03 11.36
CA MET A 129 -20.32 8.06 12.31
C MET A 129 -20.82 9.50 12.55
N SER A 130 -22.10 9.67 12.88
CA SER A 130 -22.65 10.99 13.27
C SER A 130 -22.04 11.46 14.60
N PRO A 131 -21.70 12.76 14.75
CA PRO A 131 -21.21 13.29 16.01
C PRO A 131 -22.18 12.97 17.15
N GLY A 132 -21.63 12.48 18.28
CA GLY A 132 -22.41 12.06 19.46
C GLY A 132 -22.69 10.56 19.56
N ASN A 133 -22.51 9.80 18.49
CA ASN A 133 -22.61 8.33 18.49
C ASN A 133 -21.21 7.72 18.28
N SER A 134 -20.51 7.39 19.36
CA SER A 134 -19.23 6.66 19.30
C SER A 134 -19.42 5.15 19.06
N ALA A 135 -20.66 4.68 19.15
CA ALA A 135 -21.09 3.29 19.05
C ALA A 135 -22.28 3.19 18.10
N GLY A 136 -22.40 2.11 17.33
CA GLY A 136 -23.64 1.80 16.62
C GLY A 136 -24.80 1.58 17.61
N ASP A 137 -26.05 1.68 17.17
CA ASP A 137 -27.20 1.36 18.03
C ASP A 137 -27.22 -0.15 18.36
N LEU A 138 -26.91 -0.48 19.61
CA LEU A 138 -26.83 -1.85 20.13
C LEU A 138 -28.07 -2.27 20.93
N SER A 139 -29.13 -1.46 20.97
CA SER A 139 -30.34 -1.71 21.76
C SER A 139 -30.95 -3.11 21.53
N THR A 140 -30.97 -3.56 20.27
CA THR A 140 -31.47 -4.88 19.88
C THR A 140 -30.63 -6.03 20.42
N VAL A 141 -29.31 -5.87 20.43
CA VAL A 141 -28.36 -6.85 20.96
C VAL A 141 -28.47 -6.94 22.48
N VAL A 142 -28.57 -5.79 23.16
CA VAL A 142 -28.80 -5.71 24.61
C VAL A 142 -30.09 -6.47 24.99
N ALA A 143 -31.19 -6.18 24.30
CA ALA A 143 -32.47 -6.83 24.55
C ALA A 143 -32.40 -8.37 24.37
N HIS A 144 -31.66 -8.84 23.36
CA HIS A 144 -31.46 -10.28 23.15
C HIS A 144 -30.73 -10.96 24.33
N TYR A 145 -29.65 -10.35 24.83
CA TYR A 145 -28.88 -10.93 25.94
C TYR A 145 -29.60 -10.80 27.29
N GLU A 146 -30.35 -9.73 27.53
CA GLU A 146 -31.20 -9.59 28.71
C GLU A 146 -32.25 -10.70 28.75
N LYS A 147 -32.90 -10.97 27.62
CA LYS A 147 -33.83 -12.09 27.48
C LYS A 147 -33.15 -13.43 27.75
N ARG A 148 -32.00 -13.70 27.12
CA ARG A 148 -31.21 -14.93 27.34
C ARG A 148 -30.83 -15.12 28.81
N ARG A 149 -30.49 -14.03 29.51
CA ARG A 149 -30.19 -14.06 30.95
C ARG A 149 -31.41 -14.39 31.79
N ALA A 150 -32.56 -13.78 31.50
CA ALA A 150 -33.82 -14.07 32.18
C ALA A 150 -34.18 -15.56 32.04
N ASP A 151 -34.13 -16.09 30.81
CA ASP A 151 -34.41 -17.50 30.51
C ASP A 151 -33.48 -18.45 31.29
N MET A 152 -32.18 -18.09 31.41
CA MET A 152 -31.21 -18.90 32.17
C MET A 152 -31.45 -18.86 33.68
N GLU A 153 -31.83 -17.71 34.25
CA GLU A 153 -32.19 -17.60 35.67
C GLU A 153 -33.48 -18.36 35.97
N GLU A 154 -34.50 -18.28 35.12
CA GLU A 154 -35.72 -19.09 35.25
C GLU A 154 -35.38 -20.58 35.24
N ALA A 155 -34.54 -21.03 34.30
CA ALA A 155 -34.08 -22.41 34.24
C ALA A 155 -33.26 -22.81 35.49
N ARG A 156 -32.43 -21.90 36.02
CA ARG A 156 -31.65 -22.11 37.25
C ARG A 156 -32.56 -22.27 38.46
N LEU A 157 -33.55 -21.39 38.60
CA LEU A 157 -34.55 -21.44 39.67
C LEU A 157 -35.42 -22.70 39.57
N GLY A 158 -35.77 -23.14 38.35
CA GLY A 158 -36.44 -24.41 38.11
C GLY A 158 -35.63 -25.60 38.63
N ARG A 159 -34.34 -25.68 38.28
CA ARG A 159 -33.43 -26.74 38.78
C ARG A 159 -33.31 -26.74 40.31
N MET A 160 -33.27 -25.56 40.93
CA MET A 160 -33.24 -25.41 42.38
C MET A 160 -34.53 -25.89 43.06
N LYS A 161 -35.69 -25.63 42.45
CA LYS A 161 -36.99 -26.09 42.95
C LYS A 161 -37.18 -27.60 42.81
N ASP A 162 -36.66 -28.18 41.72
CA ASP A 162 -36.74 -29.63 41.45
C ASP A 162 -35.73 -30.46 42.26
N GLY A 163 -34.92 -29.83 43.13
CA GLY A 163 -33.94 -30.52 43.97
C GLY A 163 -32.78 -31.15 43.19
N LYS A 164 -32.61 -30.80 41.91
CA LYS A 164 -31.45 -31.19 41.09
C LYS A 164 -30.34 -30.15 41.29
N VAL A 165 -29.65 -30.24 42.42
CA VAL A 165 -28.33 -29.64 42.64
C VAL A 165 -27.39 -30.73 43.12
#